data_AF-A0A946VTS2-F1
#
_entry.id   AF-A0A946VTS2-F1
#
_cell.length_a   1.000
_cell.length_b   1.000
_cell.length_c   1.000
_cell.angle_alpha   90.00
_cell.angle_beta   90.00
_cell.angle_gamma   90.00
#
_symmetry.space_group_name_H-M   'P 1'
#
loop_
_entity.id
_entity.type
_entity.pdbx_description
1 polymer ?
#
loop_
_entity_poly.entity_id
_entity_poly.type
_entity_poly.pdbx_seq_one_letter_code
_entity_poly.pdbx_strand_id
1 'polypeptide(L)'
;MALKTQDVLVLLKLVTERDESWTYRQLAAKLDLSSSQVHAAVRRIIRSGLALDENGHIRVHTRNLEEFLLHALRYLSVPERGPTSGREGTQ
;
A
#
# COMPACT_ATOMS: atom_id res chain seq x y z
N MET A 1 9.01 -8.23 -9.71
CA MET A 1 8.17 -8.52 -8.51
C MET A 1 7.16 -7.38 -8.39
N ALA A 2 5.85 -7.67 -8.33
CA ALA A 2 4.79 -6.67 -8.40
C ALA A 2 4.46 -6.03 -7.03
N LEU A 3 3.90 -4.81 -7.06
CA LEU A 3 3.28 -4.18 -5.89
C LEU A 3 2.03 -4.95 -5.47
N LYS A 4 1.85 -5.15 -4.17
CA LYS A 4 0.64 -5.73 -3.58
C LYS A 4 -0.31 -4.61 -3.13
N THR A 5 -1.59 -4.92 -3.02
CA THR A 5 -2.59 -4.00 -2.43
C THR A 5 -2.16 -3.51 -1.04
N GLN A 6 -1.62 -4.38 -0.19
CA GLN A 6 -1.09 -4.00 1.13
C GLN A 6 0.05 -2.97 1.07
N ASP A 7 0.85 -2.96 -0.02
CA ASP A 7 1.96 -2.03 -0.14
C ASP A 7 1.44 -0.60 -0.39
N VAL A 8 0.27 -0.47 -1.03
CA VAL A 8 -0.40 0.82 -1.20
C VAL A 8 -0.79 1.41 0.15
N LEU A 9 -1.29 0.59 1.09
CA LEU A 9 -1.61 1.05 2.44
C LEU A 9 -0.35 1.57 3.16
N VAL A 10 0.76 0.85 3.07
CA VAL A 10 2.05 1.29 3.63
C VAL A 10 2.53 2.59 2.98
N LEU A 11 2.43 2.71 1.65
CA LEU A 11 2.79 3.91 0.90
C LEU A 11 1.98 5.13 1.33
N LEU A 12 0.66 4.99 1.43
CA LEU A 12 -0.21 6.06 1.92
C LEU A 12 0.13 6.45 3.35
N LYS A 13 0.48 5.48 4.21
CA LYS A 13 0.90 5.78 5.57
C LYS A 13 2.19 6.59 5.61
N LEU A 14 3.19 6.25 4.79
CA LEU A 14 4.43 7.03 4.68
C LEU A 14 4.18 8.49 4.28
N VAL A 15 3.16 8.78 3.47
CA VAL A 15 2.78 10.16 3.11
C VAL A 15 2.32 10.96 4.34
N THR A 16 1.75 10.29 5.35
CA THR A 16 1.28 10.95 6.59
C THR A 16 2.39 11.16 7.62
N GLU A 17 3.54 10.51 7.46
CA GLU A 17 4.65 10.51 8.44
C GLU A 17 5.82 11.40 7.96
N ARG A 18 5.55 12.44 7.17
CA ARG A 18 6.56 13.27 6.48
C ARG A 18 7.59 13.94 7.39
N ASP A 19 7.11 14.45 8.52
CA ASP A 19 7.92 15.28 9.43
C ASP A 19 8.26 14.56 10.74
N GLU A 20 7.73 13.35 10.93
CA GLU A 20 7.94 12.55 12.14
C GLU A 20 8.93 11.42 11.85
N SER A 21 9.97 11.30 12.68
CA SER A 21 10.86 10.13 12.62
C SER A 21 10.07 8.89 13.00
N TRP A 22 10.02 7.89 12.11
CA TRP A 22 9.34 6.63 12.35
C TRP A 22 10.29 5.44 12.22
N THR A 23 9.93 4.32 12.85
CA THR A 23 10.59 3.03 12.74
C THR A 23 9.67 2.01 12.09
N TYR A 24 10.23 0.96 11.47
CA TYR A 24 9.44 -0.13 10.90
C TYR A 24 8.48 -0.76 11.92
N ARG A 25 8.85 -0.77 13.21
CA ARG A 25 8.01 -1.27 14.31
C ARG A 25 6.82 -0.37 14.59
N GLN A 26 7.01 0.95 14.57
CA GLN A 26 5.92 1.91 14.77
C GLN A 26 4.92 1.87 13.60
N LEU A 27 5.39 1.86 12.36
CA LEU A 27 4.53 1.71 11.19
C LEU A 27 3.75 0.38 11.22
N ALA A 28 4.42 -0.71 11.58
CA ALA A 28 3.82 -2.03 11.75
C ALA A 28 2.65 -1.99 12.74
N ALA A 29 2.86 -1.39 13.92
CA ALA A 29 1.82 -1.23 14.93
C ALA A 29 0.65 -0.34 14.44
N LYS A 30 0.94 0.77 13.77
CA LYS A 30 -0.08 1.69 13.22
C LYS A 30 -0.94 1.05 12.11
N LEU A 31 -0.45 0.00 11.45
CA LEU A 31 -1.10 -0.64 10.31
C LEU A 31 -1.61 -2.06 10.58
N ASP A 32 -1.46 -2.55 11.81
CA ASP A 32 -1.72 -3.95 12.17
C ASP A 32 -1.00 -4.95 11.25
N LEU A 33 0.28 -4.66 10.98
CA LEU A 33 1.17 -5.49 10.16
C LEU A 33 2.38 -5.92 10.99
N SER A 34 3.05 -6.99 10.57
CA SER A 34 4.37 -7.32 11.10
C SER A 34 5.45 -6.37 10.55
N SER A 35 6.53 -6.17 11.30
CA SER A 35 7.67 -5.35 10.85
C SER A 35 8.32 -5.88 9.56
N SER A 36 8.32 -7.21 9.35
CA SER A 36 8.82 -7.84 8.13
C SER A 36 7.91 -7.56 6.93
N GLN A 37 6.58 -7.52 7.12
CA GLN A 37 5.63 -7.11 6.08
C GLN A 37 5.83 -5.65 5.67
N VAL A 38 5.97 -4.74 6.63
CA VAL A 38 6.24 -3.31 6.35
C VAL A 38 7.58 -3.16 5.65
N HIS A 39 8.64 -3.81 6.13
CA HIS A 39 9.96 -3.74 5.49
C HIS A 39 9.93 -4.30 4.06
N ALA A 40 9.23 -5.42 3.82
CA ALA A 40 9.05 -5.95 2.48
C ALA A 40 8.25 -5.03 1.56
N ALA A 41 7.22 -4.34 2.09
CA ALA A 41 6.43 -3.36 1.36
C ALA A 41 7.26 -2.14 0.96
N VAL A 42 7.99 -1.54 1.91
CA VAL A 42 8.88 -0.40 1.66
C VAL A 42 9.90 -0.72 0.56
N ARG A 43 10.51 -1.91 0.60
CA ARG A 43 11.44 -2.35 -0.47
C ARG A 43 10.76 -2.51 -1.84
N ARG A 44 9.48 -2.88 -1.91
CA ARG A 44 8.73 -2.94 -3.17
C ARG A 44 8.37 -1.54 -3.69
N ILE A 45 7.96 -0.64 -2.79
CA ILE A 45 7.65 0.77 -3.07
C ILE A 45 8.87 1.52 -3.63
N ILE A 46 10.05 1.32 -3.02
CA ILE A 46 11.30 1.93 -3.50
C ILE A 46 11.64 1.40 -4.90
N ARG A 47 11.56 0.07 -5.08
CA ARG A 47 11.81 -0.55 -6.38
C ARG A 47 10.82 -0.14 -7.47
N SER A 48 9.60 0.26 -7.11
CA SER A 48 8.62 0.78 -8.07
C SER A 48 8.78 2.28 -8.37
N GLY A 49 9.77 2.95 -7.78
CA GLY A 49 10.00 4.38 -7.97
C GLY A 49 8.96 5.29 -7.30
N LEU A 50 8.10 4.75 -6.43
CA LEU A 50 7.08 5.52 -5.70
C LEU A 50 7.65 6.18 -4.44
N ALA A 51 8.79 5.71 -3.95
CA ALA A 51 9.58 6.34 -2.91
C ALA A 51 11.07 6.15 -3.18
N LEU A 52 11.89 6.92 -2.49
CA LEU A 52 13.34 6.82 -2.49
C LEU A 52 13.85 6.65 -1.05
N ASP A 53 14.98 5.98 -0.88
CA ASP A 53 15.69 5.89 0.39
C ASP A 53 16.88 6.88 0.38
N GLU A 54 16.76 7.94 1.17
CA GLU A 54 17.74 9.02 1.36
C GLU A 54 18.46 8.77 2.69
N ASN A 55 19.48 7.90 2.69
CA ASN A 55 20.30 7.57 3.87
C ASN A 55 19.48 7.11 5.09
N GLY A 56 18.46 6.26 4.87
CA GLY A 56 17.57 5.76 5.92
C GLY A 56 16.29 6.58 6.09
N HIS A 57 16.16 7.71 5.40
CA HIS A 57 14.91 8.47 5.32
C HIS A 57 14.14 8.11 4.05
N ILE A 58 12.96 7.51 4.22
CA ILE A 58 12.12 7.18 3.06
C ILE A 58 11.28 8.38 2.67
N ARG A 59 11.51 8.90 1.46
CA ARG A 59 10.76 10.02 0.91
C ARG A 59 9.85 9.56 -0.22
N VAL A 60 8.55 9.84 -0.09
CA VAL A 60 7.54 9.48 -1.10
C VAL A 60 7.57 10.49 -2.25
N HIS A 61 7.60 9.97 -3.48
CA HIS A 61 7.42 10.77 -4.69
C HIS A 61 5.93 11.05 -4.91
N THR A 62 5.46 12.24 -4.50
CA THR A 62 4.04 12.61 -4.61
C THR A 62 3.50 12.55 -6.02
N ARG A 63 4.26 13.04 -7.00
CA ARG A 63 3.85 13.03 -8.41
C ARG A 63 3.65 11.61 -8.94
N ASN A 64 4.61 10.72 -8.66
CA ASN A 64 4.51 9.33 -9.08
C ASN A 64 3.37 8.60 -8.34
N LEU A 65 3.15 8.92 -7.07
CA LEU A 65 2.02 8.41 -6.30
C LEU A 65 0.69 8.88 -6.91
N GLU A 66 0.55 10.14 -7.28
CA GLU A 66 -0.67 10.69 -7.90
C GLU A 66 -0.98 9.97 -9.22
N GLU A 67 -0.01 9.87 -10.13
CA GLU A 67 -0.15 9.13 -11.38
C GLU A 67 -0.53 7.65 -11.12
N PHE A 68 0.12 7.02 -10.13
CA PHE A 68 -0.20 5.65 -9.73
C PHE A 68 -1.63 5.49 -9.19
N LEU A 69 -2.11 6.41 -8.35
CA LEU A 69 -3.46 6.35 -7.79
C LEU A 69 -4.52 6.55 -8.87
N LEU A 70 -4.26 7.45 -9.83
CA LEU A 70 -5.17 7.73 -10.95
C LEU A 70 -5.27 6.57 -11.94
N HIS A 71 -4.17 5.88 -12.22
CA HIS A 71 -4.09 4.91 -13.32
C HIS A 71 -4.03 3.45 -12.89
N ALA A 72 -3.38 3.13 -11.77
CA ALA A 72 -3.12 1.75 -11.36
C ALA A 72 -4.06 1.23 -10.27
N LEU A 73 -4.50 2.10 -9.34
CA LEU A 73 -5.22 1.66 -8.14
C LEU A 73 -6.49 0.86 -8.45
N ARG A 74 -7.26 1.27 -9.47
CA ARG A 74 -8.48 0.57 -9.92
C ARG A 74 -8.24 -0.89 -10.31
N TYR A 75 -7.04 -1.21 -10.79
CA TYR A 75 -6.71 -2.55 -11.30
C TYR A 75 -6.00 -3.43 -10.27
N LEU A 76 -5.46 -2.84 -9.19
CA LEU A 76 -4.77 -3.59 -8.13
C LEU A 76 -5.73 -4.33 -7.18
N SER A 77 -6.98 -3.88 -7.12
CA SER A 77 -8.02 -4.49 -6.31
C SER A 77 -9.31 -4.55 -7.11
N VAL A 78 -9.46 -5.63 -7.88
CA VAL A 78 -10.74 -5.96 -8.49
C VAL A 78 -11.61 -6.60 -7.39
N PRO A 79 -12.70 -5.97 -6.95
CA PRO A 79 -13.59 -6.60 -6.00
C PRO A 79 -14.22 -7.85 -6.62
N GLU A 80 -14.00 -9.00 -6.01
CA GLU A 80 -14.70 -10.23 -6.37
C GLU A 80 -16.15 -10.09 -5.91
N ARG A 81 -17.11 -10.27 -6.83
CA ARG A 81 -18.52 -10.35 -6.45
C ARG A 81 -18.71 -11.61 -5.63
N GLY A 82 -19.15 -11.46 -4.38
CA GLY A 82 -19.56 -12.60 -3.56
C GLY A 82 -20.65 -13.41 -4.27
N PRO A 83 -20.78 -14.71 -3.97
CA PRO A 83 -21.80 -15.55 -4.57
C PRO A 83 -23.18 -14.89 -4.37
N THR A 84 -23.89 -14.65 -5.48
CA THR A 84 -25.30 -14.27 -5.42
C THR A 84 -26.02 -15.46 -4.81
N SER A 85 -26.44 -15.34 -3.55
CA SER A 85 -27.44 -16.23 -2.98
C SER A 85 -28.71 -15.98 -3.79
N GLY A 86 -28.89 -16.81 -4.83
CA GLY A 86 -30.15 -16.93 -5.50
C GLY A 86 -31.11 -17.48 -4.46
N ARG A 87 -31.94 -16.61 -3.87
CA ARG A 87 -33.22 -17.07 -3.37
C ARG A 87 -34.00 -17.45 -4.62
N GLU A 88 -33.87 -18.72 -5.02
CA GLU A 88 -34.79 -19.33 -5.98
C GLU A 88 -36.19 -19.12 -5.43
N GLY A 89 -36.93 -18.21 -6.09
CA GLY A 89 -38.33 -18.03 -5.83
C GLY A 89 -39.04 -19.34 -6.14
N THR A 90 -39.65 -19.92 -5.12
CA THR A 90 -40.66 -20.96 -5.24
C THR A 90 -41.71 -20.54 -6.26
N GLN A 91 -41.83 -21.30 -7.35
CA GLN A 91 -43.06 -21.45 -8.12
C GLN A 91 -43.42 -22.93 -8.14
#